data_AF-A0A5B7VAG9-F1
#
_entry.id   AF-A0A5B7VAG9-F1
#
_cell.length_a   1.000
_cell.length_b   1.000
_cell.length_c   1.000
_cell.angle_alpha   90.00
_cell.angle_beta   90.00
_cell.angle_gamma   90.00
#
_symmetry.space_group_name_H-M   'P 1'
#
loop_
_entity.id
_entity.type
_entity.pdbx_description
1 polymer ?
#
loop_
_entity_poly.entity_id
_entity_poly.type
_entity_poly.pdbx_seq_one_letter_code
_entity_poly.pdbx_strand_id
1 'polypeptide(L)' 'MLRHSAITRWRRNGVPRDVRQNLAGHQSPASQDRYSHASDQEKHDAIELVAARRRQGRVEHDG' A
#
# COMPACT_ATOMS: atom_id res chain seq x y z
N MET A 1 17.20 -1.37 -18.71
CA MET A 1 17.32 -1.32 -17.23
C MET A 1 18.09 -0.06 -16.78
N LEU A 2 17.52 1.14 -16.97
CA LEU A 2 18.12 2.42 -16.53
C LEU A 2 17.18 3.20 -15.59
N ARG A 3 15.88 3.17 -15.89
CA ARG A 3 14.80 3.75 -15.07
C ARG A 3 14.81 3.25 -13.61
N HIS A 4 14.90 1.94 -13.40
CA HIS A 4 14.96 1.35 -12.05
C HIS A 4 16.21 1.76 -11.26
N SER A 5 17.35 1.88 -11.94
CA SER A 5 18.61 2.34 -11.34
C SER A 5 18.53 3.81 -10.94
N ALA A 6 17.93 4.66 -11.79
CA ALA A 6 17.70 6.07 -11.48
C ALA A 6 16.75 6.25 -10.28
N ILE A 7 15.64 5.52 -10.23
CA ILE A 7 14.68 5.54 -9.11
C ILE A 7 15.38 5.14 -7.80
N THR A 8 16.19 4.08 -7.82
CA THR A 8 16.96 3.64 -6.65
C THR A 8 17.94 4.70 -6.18
N ARG A 9 18.66 5.34 -7.11
CA ARG A 9 19.61 6.41 -6.79
C ARG A 9 18.91 7.61 -6.17
N TRP A 10 17.79 8.06 -6.73
CA TRP A 10 16.99 9.15 -6.17
C TRP A 10 16.42 8.83 -4.79
N ARG A 11 16.01 7.57 -4.55
CA ARG A 11 15.59 7.13 -3.21
C ARG A 11 16.69 7.28 -2.17
N ARG A 12 17.91 6.83 -2.50
CA ARG A 12 19.07 6.92 -1.60
C ARG A 12 19.51 8.36 -1.33
N ASN A 13 19.24 9.28 -2.27
CA ASN A 13 19.55 10.71 -2.13
C ASN A 13 18.36 11.52 -1.56
N GLY A 14 17.32 10.87 -1.05
CA GLY A 14 16.22 11.55 -0.35
C GLY A 14 15.23 12.31 -1.23
N VAL A 15 15.28 12.17 -2.56
CA VAL A 15 14.34 12.86 -3.47
C VAL A 15 12.91 12.41 -3.16
N PRO A 16 11.91 13.29 -2.93
CA PRO A 16 10.55 12.90 -2.57
C PRO A 16 9.86 11.90 -3.52
N ARG A 17 8.94 11.08 -3.00
CA ARG A 17 8.33 9.97 -3.74
C ARG A 17 7.59 10.45 -4.98
N ASP A 18 6.70 11.41 -4.82
CA ASP A 18 5.95 12.11 -5.87
C ASP A 18 6.85 12.65 -6.99
N VAL A 19 7.96 13.31 -6.63
CA VAL A 19 8.93 13.84 -7.59
C VAL A 19 9.59 12.71 -8.38
N ARG A 20 10.03 11.63 -7.73
CA ARG A 20 10.62 10.47 -8.43
C ARG A 20 9.62 9.77 -9.35
N GLN A 21 8.34 9.70 -8.98
CA GLN A 21 7.29 9.10 -9.81
C GLN A 21 7.05 9.92 -11.09
N ASN A 22 6.99 11.24 -10.93
CA ASN A 22 6.86 12.17 -12.05
C ASN A 22 8.07 12.09 -12.98
N LEU A 23 9.29 12.17 -12.44
CA LEU A 23 10.55 12.05 -13.20
C LEU A 23 10.72 10.70 -13.88
N ALA A 24 10.21 9.62 -13.28
CA ALA A 24 10.23 8.32 -13.92
C ALA A 24 9.31 8.27 -15.14
N GLY A 25 8.31 9.17 -15.24
CA GLY A 25 7.27 9.12 -16.25
C GLY A 25 6.21 8.07 -15.94
N HIS A 26 5.84 7.89 -14.66
CA HIS A 26 4.69 7.06 -14.31
C HIS A 26 3.41 7.88 -14.49
N GLN A 27 2.61 7.53 -15.51
CA GLN A 27 1.29 8.13 -15.76
C GLN A 27 0.20 7.64 -14.77
N SER A 28 0.50 6.67 -13.89
CA SER A 28 -0.45 6.21 -12.89
C SER A 28 0.23 5.76 -11.58
N PRO A 29 -0.18 6.30 -10.42
CA PRO A 29 0.18 5.77 -9.10
C PRO A 29 -0.22 4.29 -8.90
N ALA A 30 -1.18 3.78 -9.68
CA ALA A 30 -1.73 2.44 -9.55
C ALA A 30 -0.74 1.32 -9.91
N SER A 31 0.30 1.59 -10.71
CA SER A 31 1.32 0.60 -11.03
C SER A 31 2.24 0.26 -9.84
N GLN A 32 2.13 0.98 -8.72
CA GLN A 32 2.90 0.71 -7.50
C GLN A 32 2.13 -0.01 -6.40
N ASP A 33 0.81 -0.19 -6.53
CA ASP A 33 -0.01 -0.75 -5.46
C ASP A 33 0.29 -2.24 -5.20
N ARG A 34 0.89 -2.94 -6.16
CA ARG A 34 1.35 -4.33 -6.00
C ARG A 34 2.62 -4.51 -5.15
N TYR A 35 3.20 -3.43 -4.62
CA TYR A 35 4.38 -3.49 -3.73
C TYR A 35 4.10 -2.93 -2.33
N SER A 36 2.84 -2.88 -1.92
CA SER A 36 2.51 -2.77 -0.50
C SER A 36 2.95 -4.08 0.18
N HIS A 37 4.12 -4.06 0.81
CA HIS A 37 4.59 -5.16 1.66
C HIS A 37 3.83 -5.11 2.99
N ALA A 38 2.52 -5.36 2.95
CA ALA A 38 1.77 -5.59 4.17
C ALA A 38 2.45 -6.72 4.94
N SER A 39 2.89 -6.40 6.16
CA SER A 39 3.39 -7.38 7.11
C SER A 39 2.29 -8.40 7.42
N ASP A 40 2.69 -9.58 7.88
CA ASP A 40 1.72 -10.61 8.24
C ASP A 40 0.83 -10.16 9.42
N GLN A 41 1.33 -9.27 10.28
CA GLN A 41 0.54 -8.65 11.34
C GLN A 41 -0.56 -7.74 10.79
N GLU A 42 -0.24 -6.88 9.82
CA GLU A 42 -1.25 -5.99 9.20
C GLU A 42 -2.35 -6.78 8.49
N LYS A 43 -2.01 -7.94 7.91
CA LYS A 43 -3.00 -8.86 7.33
C LYS A 43 -3.88 -9.49 8.41
N HIS A 44 -3.30 -9.92 9.53
CA HIS A 44 -4.02 -10.50 10.64
C HIS A 44 -5.00 -9.50 11.26
N ASP A 45 -4.53 -8.27 11.51
CA ASP A 45 -5.34 -7.20 12.11
C ASP A 45 -6.55 -6.84 11.21
N ALA A 46 -6.35 -6.84 9.90
CA ALA A 46 -7.44 -6.59 8.94
C ALA A 46 -8.52 -7.70 8.98
N ILE A 47 -8.11 -8.97 9.15
CA ILE A 47 -9.04 -10.10 9.28
C ILE A 47 -9.85 -9.97 10.57
N GLU A 48 -9.19 -9.68 11.70
CA GLU A 48 -9.86 -9.52 12.99
C GLU A 48 -10.85 -8.36 12.99
N LEU A 49 -10.50 -7.24 12.36
CA LEU A 49 -11.40 -6.09 12.21
C LEU A 49 -12.67 -6.45 11.43
N VAL A 50 -12.55 -7.19 10.33
CA VAL A 50 -13.71 -7.64 9.54
C VAL A 50 -14.54 -8.65 10.32
N ALA A 51 -13.90 -9.58 11.04
CA ALA A 51 -14.60 -10.55 11.87
C ALA A 51 -15.39 -9.88 13.00
N ALA A 52 -14.80 -8.87 13.66
CA ALA A 52 -15.46 -8.07 14.69
C ALA A 52 -16.69 -7.33 14.15
N ARG A 53 -16.57 -6.68 12.98
CA ARG A 53 -17.70 -6.00 12.32
C ARG A 53 -18.84 -6.96 11.96
N ARG A 54 -18.53 -8.17 11.49
CA ARG A 54 -19.55 -9.19 11.22
C ARG A 54 -20.27 -9.66 12.49
N ARG A 55 -19.56 -9.79 13.61
CA ARG A 55 -20.18 -10.10 14.90
C ARG A 55 -21.10 -8.98 15.36
N GLN A 56 -20.68 -7.72 15.24
CA GLN A 56 -21.49 -6.55 15.59
C GLN A 56 -22.77 -6.47 14.76
N GLY A 57 -22.67 -6.57 13.43
CA GLY A 57 -23.85 -6.56 12.55
C GLY A 57 -24.78 -7.76 12.75
N ARG A 58 -24.28 -8.90 13.25
CA ARG A 58 -25.13 -10.05 13.62
C ARG A 58 -25.88 -9.80 14.93
N VAL A 59 -25.26 -9.14 15.90
CA VAL A 59 -25.91 -8.74 17.16
C VAL A 59 -26.98 -7.69 16.92
N GLU A 60 -26.76 -6.77 15.97
CA GLU A 60 -27.73 -5.73 15.59
C GLU A 60 -28.95 -6.27 14.82
N HIS A 61 -28.85 -7.45 14.19
CA HIS A 61 -29.90 -8.03 13.35
C HIS A 61 -30.72 -9.12 14.08
N ASP A 62 -30.28 -9.57 15.26
CA ASP A 62 -30.90 -10.63 16.08
C ASP A 62 -31.47 -10.08 17.42
N GLY A 63 -31.56 -8.75 17.54
CA GLY A 63 -32.09 -8.03 18.71
C GLY A 63 -33.41 -7.31 18.46
#